data_AF-A0A525VP64-F1
#
_entry.id   AF-A0A525VP64-F1
#
_cell.length_a   1.000
_cell.length_b   1.000
_cell.length_c   1.000
_cell.angle_alpha   90.00
_cell.angle_beta   90.00
_cell.angle_gamma   90.00
#
_symmetry.space_group_name_H-M   'P 1'
#
loop_
_entity.id
_entity.type
_entity.pdbx_description
1 polymer ?
#
loop_
_entity_poly.entity_id
_entity_poly.type
_entity_poly.pdbx_seq_one_letter_code
_entity_poly.pdbx_strand_id
1 'polypeptide(L)'
;MASWEESQLTFMIYLNEGMTGGETRFFADMEQTFLQHPYLSVEPKEGMALVFMHSIWHEGAVVSSGEKYVLRTDIMYRQVLKL
;
A
#
# COMPACT_ATOMS: atom_id res chain seq x y z
N MET A 1 12.91 18.11 -24.30
CA MET A 1 13.49 17.50 -23.09
C MET A 1 12.56 16.37 -22.67
N ALA A 2 13.06 15.16 -22.46
CA ALA A 2 12.20 14.04 -22.05
C ALA A 2 11.67 14.32 -20.63
N SER A 3 10.35 14.40 -20.47
CA SER A 3 9.70 14.40 -19.16
C SER A 3 9.50 12.95 -18.73
N TRP A 4 9.97 12.59 -17.54
CA TRP A 4 9.62 11.31 -16.92
C TRP A 4 8.44 11.46 -15.98
N GLU A 5 7.69 10.38 -15.84
CA GLU A 5 6.61 10.24 -14.87
C GLU A 5 6.90 9.01 -13.99
N GLU A 6 6.62 9.13 -12.70
CA GLU A 6 6.88 8.07 -11.72
C GLU A 6 5.75 7.99 -10.69
N SER A 7 5.41 6.79 -10.25
CA SER A 7 4.54 6.60 -9.08
C SER A 7 5.33 6.87 -7.81
N GLN A 8 4.98 7.93 -7.08
CA GLN A 8 5.60 8.23 -5.79
C GLN A 8 4.72 7.79 -4.62
N LEU A 9 3.41 7.66 -4.83
CA LEU A 9 2.46 7.18 -3.83
C LEU A 9 1.59 6.08 -4.41
N THR A 10 1.33 5.05 -3.59
CA THR A 10 0.22 4.12 -3.84
C THR A 10 -1.06 4.70 -3.25
N PHE A 11 -2.16 4.62 -3.98
CA PHE A 11 -3.51 4.95 -3.52
C PHE A 11 -4.37 3.69 -3.58
N MET A 12 -4.95 3.29 -2.45
CA MET A 12 -5.77 2.10 -2.35
C MET A 12 -7.09 2.37 -1.62
N ILE A 13 -8.19 1.78 -2.10
CA ILE A 13 -9.49 1.80 -1.42
C ILE A 13 -9.86 0.37 -1.05
N TYR A 14 -10.24 0.13 0.20
CA TYR A 14 -10.84 -1.14 0.63
C TYR A 14 -12.32 -1.15 0.27
N LEU A 15 -12.74 -2.13 -0.53
CA LEU A 15 -14.12 -2.25 -1.03
C LEU A 15 -15.03 -3.09 -0.12
N ASN A 16 -14.47 -3.74 0.88
CA ASN A 16 -15.22 -4.50 1.87
C ASN A 16 -14.42 -4.64 3.18
N GLU A 17 -15.09 -5.16 4.20
CA GLU A 17 -14.54 -5.52 5.52
C GLU A 17 -15.10 -6.87 6.00
N GLY A 18 -14.65 -7.33 7.18
CA GLY A 18 -15.17 -8.55 7.82
C GLY A 18 -14.41 -9.85 7.48
N MET A 19 -13.23 -9.74 6.86
CA MET A 19 -12.30 -10.84 6.66
C MET A 19 -11.39 -11.05 7.88
N THR A 20 -10.79 -12.24 8.00
CA THR A 20 -9.73 -12.50 9.00
C THR A 20 -8.36 -12.44 8.33
N GLY A 21 -7.44 -11.67 8.92
CA GLY A 21 -6.16 -11.34 8.30
C GLY A 21 -6.34 -10.30 7.20
N GLY A 22 -5.49 -10.33 6.18
CA GLY A 22 -5.62 -9.38 5.06
C GLY A 22 -5.23 -7.94 5.42
N GLU A 23 -4.55 -7.68 6.53
CA GLU A 23 -4.05 -6.33 6.83
C GLU A 23 -3.07 -5.86 5.75
N THR A 24 -3.00 -4.55 5.51
CA THR A 24 -1.88 -3.97 4.79
C THR A 24 -0.77 -3.67 5.78
N ARG A 25 0.35 -4.37 5.62
CA ARG A 25 1.48 -4.34 6.57
C ARG A 25 2.62 -3.54 5.98
N PHE A 26 3.28 -2.78 6.83
CA PHE A 26 4.43 -1.94 6.49
C PHE A 26 5.64 -2.31 7.34
N PHE A 27 6.81 -2.32 6.71
CA PHE A 27 8.09 -2.73 7.29
C PHE A 27 9.12 -1.62 7.14
N ALA A 28 9.97 -1.45 8.15
CA ALA A 28 10.99 -0.39 8.10
C ALA A 28 12.12 -0.76 7.14
N ASP A 29 12.37 -2.06 6.98
CA ASP A 29 13.49 -2.60 6.22
C ASP A 29 13.23 -4.07 5.80
N MET A 30 14.22 -4.62 5.11
CA MET A 30 14.22 -5.97 4.60
C MET A 30 14.30 -7.03 5.73
N GLU A 31 14.99 -6.75 6.84
CA GLU A 31 15.10 -7.70 7.96
C GLU A 31 13.74 -7.91 8.61
N GLN A 32 13.01 -6.82 8.89
CA GLN A 32 11.65 -6.86 9.41
C GLN A 32 10.69 -7.58 8.45
N THR A 33 10.87 -7.40 7.15
CA THR A 33 10.05 -8.07 6.13
C THR A 33 10.27 -9.60 6.19
N PHE A 34 11.53 -10.05 6.27
CA PHE A 34 11.85 -11.48 6.37
C PHE A 34 11.37 -12.11 7.68
N LEU A 35 11.49 -11.39 8.80
CA LEU A 35 11.01 -11.84 10.10
C LEU A 35 9.49 -11.68 10.27
N GLN A 36 8.79 -11.08 9.29
CA GLN A 36 7.35 -10.82 9.35
C GLN A 36 6.97 -9.96 10.57
N HIS A 37 7.77 -8.94 10.87
CA HIS A 37 7.60 -8.01 11.99
C HIS A 37 7.25 -6.61 11.48
N PRO A 38 5.99 -6.35 11.08
CA PRO A 38 5.59 -5.03 10.60
C PRO A 38 5.59 -4.00 11.72
N TYR A 39 5.98 -2.77 11.42
CA TYR A 39 5.85 -1.64 12.37
C TYR A 39 4.45 -1.02 12.35
N LEU A 40 3.69 -1.25 11.28
CA LEU A 40 2.32 -0.79 11.11
C LEU A 40 1.50 -1.83 10.35
N SER A 41 0.32 -2.12 10.84
CA SER A 41 -0.69 -2.94 10.16
C SER A 41 -1.99 -2.16 10.07
N VAL A 42 -2.55 -2.06 8.87
CA VAL A 42 -3.81 -1.38 8.60
C VAL A 42 -4.87 -2.43 8.27
N GLU A 43 -5.87 -2.54 9.13
CA GLU A 43 -7.02 -3.42 8.93
C GLU A 43 -7.91 -2.87 7.80
N PRO A 44 -8.39 -3.71 6.86
CA PRO A 44 -9.33 -3.28 5.84
C PRO A 44 -10.63 -2.80 6.48
N LYS A 45 -11.04 -1.59 6.13
CA LYS A 45 -12.33 -1.01 6.53
C LYS A 45 -13.05 -0.51 5.29
N GLU A 46 -14.30 -0.91 5.10
CA GLU A 46 -15.02 -0.60 3.87
C GLU A 46 -15.10 0.92 3.65
N GLY A 47 -14.75 1.36 2.43
CA GLY A 47 -14.73 2.76 2.05
C GLY A 47 -13.51 3.55 2.52
N MET A 48 -12.60 2.96 3.31
CA MET A 48 -11.37 3.62 3.72
C MET A 48 -10.37 3.70 2.54
N ALA A 49 -9.85 4.90 2.30
CA ALA A 49 -8.73 5.14 1.40
C ALA A 49 -7.41 5.17 2.18
N LEU A 50 -6.43 4.41 1.70
CA LEU A 50 -5.08 4.33 2.22
C LEU A 50 -4.11 4.89 1.18
N VAL A 51 -3.29 5.86 1.58
CA VAL A 51 -2.27 6.50 0.74
C VAL A 51 -0.93 6.44 1.44
N PHE A 52 0.09 5.96 0.74
CA PHE A 52 1.43 5.77 1.29
C PHE A 52 2.51 5.89 0.22
N MET A 53 3.75 6.17 0.62
CA MET A 53 4.89 6.25 -0.30
C MET A 53 5.12 4.91 -1.00
N HIS A 54 5.22 4.94 -2.32
CA HIS A 54 5.38 3.72 -3.13
C HIS A 54 6.65 2.94 -2.78
N SER A 55 7.68 3.64 -2.28
CA SER A 55 8.98 3.07 -1.91
C SER A 55 9.02 2.38 -0.53
N ILE A 56 8.00 2.54 0.32
CA ILE A 56 7.97 1.87 1.63
C ILE A 56 7.73 0.37 1.42
N TRP A 57 8.45 -0.48 2.15
CA TRP A 57 8.25 -1.93 2.13
C TRP A 57 6.87 -2.27 2.71
N HIS A 58 6.05 -2.96 1.92
CA HIS A 58 4.69 -3.28 2.30
C HIS A 58 4.19 -4.59 1.67
N GLU A 59 3.20 -5.20 2.30
CA GLU A 59 2.50 -6.38 1.77
C GLU A 59 1.00 -6.32 2.09
N GLY A 60 0.23 -7.14 1.37
CA GLY A 60 -1.08 -7.57 1.85
C GLY A 60 -0.91 -8.90 2.58
N ALA A 61 -1.28 -8.93 3.87
CA ALA A 61 -1.24 -10.15 4.66
C ALA A 61 -2.18 -11.21 4.07
N VAL A 62 -1.91 -12.47 4.40
CA VAL A 62 -2.79 -13.59 4.01
C VAL A 62 -4.19 -13.38 4.59
N VAL A 63 -5.20 -13.56 3.75
CA VAL A 63 -6.60 -13.67 4.18
C VAL A 63 -6.84 -15.14 4.53
N SER A 64 -7.10 -15.42 5.81
CA SER A 64 -7.33 -16.80 6.28
C SER A 64 -8.80 -17.21 6.24
N SER A 65 -9.71 -16.24 6.20
CA SER A 65 -11.15 -16.45 6.06
C SER A 65 -11.83 -15.23 5.45
N GLY A 66 -12.87 -15.45 4.65
CA GLY A 66 -13.56 -14.41 3.88
C GLY A 66 -12.81 -14.03 2.60
N GLU A 67 -13.16 -12.87 2.05
CA GLU A 67 -12.55 -12.32 0.83
C GLU A 67 -12.18 -10.85 1.05
N LYS A 68 -11.10 -10.39 0.42
CA LYS A 68 -10.67 -8.99 0.47
C LYS A 68 -10.67 -8.40 -0.93
N TYR A 69 -11.47 -7.35 -1.12
CA TYR A 69 -11.60 -6.60 -2.36
C TYR A 69 -10.97 -5.22 -2.20
N VAL A 70 -10.11 -4.84 -3.15
CA VAL A 70 -9.44 -3.54 -3.16
C VAL A 70 -9.40 -2.94 -4.55
N LEU A 71 -9.45 -1.62 -4.65
CA LEU A 71 -8.95 -0.89 -5.82
C LEU A 71 -7.60 -0.31 -5.47
N ARG A 72 -6.56 -0.66 -6.25
CA ARG A 72 -5.23 -0.06 -6.13
C ARG A 72 -4.92 0.71 -7.40
N THR A 73 -4.45 1.93 -7.24
CA THR A 73 -3.85 2.72 -8.31
C THR A 73 -2.62 3.46 -7.77
N ASP A 74 -1.97 4.22 -8.65
CA ASP A 74 -0.72 4.90 -8.41
C ASP A 74 -0.92 6.40 -8.65
N ILE A 75 -0.37 7.24 -7.78
CA ILE A 75 -0.35 8.68 -8.00
C ILE A 75 0.94 8.99 -8.78
N MET A 76 0.76 9.33 -10.05
CA MET A 76 1.86 9.62 -10.97
C MET A 76 2.30 11.08 -10.83
N TYR A 77 3.60 11.30 -10.67
CA TYR A 77 4.24 12.60 -10.60
C TYR A 77 5.06 12.82 -11.85
N ARG A 78 4.99 14.03 -12.41
CA ARG A 78 5.82 14.46 -13.54
C ARG A 78 6.96 15.32 -13.03
N GLN A 79 8.18 15.06 -13.51
CA GLN A 79 9.30 15.96 -13.24
C GLN A 79 9.06 17.33 -13.88
N VAL A 80 9.17 18.38 -13.07
CA VAL A 80 9.15 19.77 -13.54
C VAL A 80 10.52 20.38 -13.25
N LEU A 81 11.18 20.94 -14.26
CA LEU A 81 12.41 21.70 -14.05
C LEU A 81 12.05 22.94 -13.22
N LYS A 82 12.68 23.09 -12.05
CA LYS A 82 12.66 24.35 -11.31
C LYS A 82 13.67 25.27 -11.98
N LEU A 83 13.17 26.35 -12.59
CA LEU A 83 13.99 27.47 -13.09
C LEU A 83 14.56 28.27 -11.90
#